data_AF-A0A5D2LJR5-F1
#
_entry.id   AF-A0A5D2LJR5-F1
#
_cell.length_a   1.000
_cell.length_b   1.000
_cell.length_c   1.000
_cell.angle_alpha   90.00
_cell.angle_beta   90.00
_cell.angle_gamma   90.00
#
_symmetry.space_group_name_H-M   'P 1'
#
loop_
_entity.id
_entity.type
_entity.pdbx_description
1 polymer ?
#
loop_
_entity_poly.entity_id
_entity_poly.type
_entity_poly.pdbx_seq_one_letter_code
_entity_poly.pdbx_strand_id
1 'polypeptide(L)'
;MKISNSSLANTAEDAQVSPPKPRPQSSPRKPWLIVSLGNPGKKFNGTRHNVGFMMVDAIAEAEGISINTVNFKAQIGKGTKFFVVCEPGTQHMEALLKVVYELYTDYVLKNPFYEMEMPIRFKLFDINLTQAVQKDCVALLGR
;
A
#
# COMPACT_ATOMS: atom_id res chain seq x y z
N MET A 1 39.49 8.25 -68.26
CA MET A 1 38.03 8.00 -68.39
C MET A 1 37.50 7.68 -66.99
N LYS A 2 36.77 8.63 -66.41
CA LYS A 2 35.94 8.58 -65.18
C LYS A 2 36.64 8.31 -63.83
N ILE A 3 36.28 8.91 -62.69
CA ILE A 3 35.54 10.11 -62.25
C ILE A 3 36.08 10.32 -60.81
N SER A 4 36.44 11.56 -60.45
CA SER A 4 36.68 12.01 -59.08
C SER A 4 35.37 12.03 -58.29
N ASN A 5 35.36 11.67 -57.01
CA ASN A 5 34.39 12.22 -56.08
C ASN A 5 35.05 12.51 -54.73
N SER A 6 35.17 13.81 -54.47
CA SER A 6 35.55 14.43 -53.21
C SER A 6 34.32 14.69 -52.34
N SER A 7 34.54 14.62 -51.02
CA SER A 7 33.81 15.35 -49.97
C SER A 7 32.42 14.85 -49.60
N LEU A 8 32.23 14.48 -48.33
CA LEU A 8 31.58 15.34 -47.33
C LEU A 8 31.50 14.60 -45.99
N ALA A 9 31.97 15.27 -44.94
CA ALA A 9 31.75 14.88 -43.57
C ALA A 9 30.25 14.83 -43.26
N ASN A 10 29.82 13.84 -42.48
CA ASN A 10 28.66 13.94 -41.61
C ASN A 10 28.93 13.13 -40.35
N THR A 11 29.36 13.85 -39.32
CA THR A 11 29.13 13.54 -37.92
C THR A 11 27.63 13.36 -37.70
N ALA A 12 27.22 12.15 -37.36
CA ALA A 12 25.93 11.87 -36.73
C ALA A 12 26.24 10.99 -35.52
N GLU A 13 26.18 11.61 -34.34
CA GLU A 13 26.12 10.95 -33.04
C GLU A 13 25.15 9.77 -33.09
N ASP A 14 25.68 8.55 -32.89
CA ASP A 14 24.92 7.43 -32.38
C ASP A 14 24.39 7.82 -31.00
N ALA A 15 23.22 8.46 -30.98
CA ALA A 15 22.43 8.64 -29.78
C ALA A 15 21.99 7.26 -29.29
N GLN A 16 22.83 6.65 -28.46
CA GLN A 16 22.48 5.51 -27.63
C GLN A 16 21.24 5.88 -26.82
N VAL A 17 20.06 5.46 -27.29
CA VAL A 17 18.87 5.35 -26.46
C VAL A 17 19.17 4.27 -25.44
N SER A 18 19.73 4.69 -24.31
CA SER A 18 19.93 3.84 -23.16
C SER A 18 18.57 3.27 -22.72
N PRO A 19 18.48 1.97 -22.42
CA PRO A 19 17.22 1.38 -21.95
C PRO A 19 16.72 2.14 -20.71
N PRO A 20 15.40 2.27 -20.52
CA PRO A 20 14.84 3.00 -19.39
C PRO A 20 15.46 2.47 -18.09
N LYS A 21 16.17 3.36 -17.39
CA LYS A 21 16.87 3.06 -16.14
C LYS A 21 15.93 2.26 -15.22
N PRO A 22 16.34 1.09 -14.70
CA PRO A 22 15.51 0.37 -13.74
C PRO A 22 15.18 1.33 -12.60
N ARG A 23 13.88 1.56 -12.38
CA ARG A 23 13.39 2.43 -11.29
C ARG A 23 14.08 1.99 -10.00
N PRO A 24 14.58 2.93 -9.17
CA PRO A 24 15.27 2.58 -7.93
C PRO A 24 14.38 1.63 -7.14
N GLN A 25 14.90 0.41 -6.90
CA GLN A 25 14.21 -0.62 -6.17
C GLN A 25 14.10 -0.14 -4.71
N SER A 26 12.97 0.50 -4.37
CA SER A 26 12.61 0.77 -2.99
C SER A 26 12.51 -0.59 -2.27
N SER A 27 13.15 -0.71 -1.10
CA SER A 27 13.02 -1.88 -0.24
C SER A 27 11.54 -2.27 -0.10
N PRO A 28 11.19 -3.56 -0.19
CA PRO A 28 9.80 -3.98 -0.07
C PRO A 28 9.29 -3.57 1.32
N ARG A 29 8.26 -2.71 1.37
CA ARG A 29 7.57 -2.42 2.63
C ARG A 29 7.00 -3.73 3.17
N LYS A 30 7.36 -4.07 4.40
CA LYS A 30 6.90 -5.30 5.06
C LYS A 30 5.41 -5.15 5.40
N PRO A 31 4.55 -6.11 5.01
CA PRO A 31 3.13 -6.07 5.38
C PRO A 31 2.98 -6.19 6.90
N TRP A 32 1.91 -5.60 7.43
CA TRP A 32 1.54 -5.78 8.82
C TRP A 32 0.83 -7.12 9.00
N LEU A 33 1.16 -7.83 10.07
CA LEU A 33 0.51 -9.07 10.47
C LEU A 33 -0.30 -8.81 11.73
N ILE A 34 -1.62 -8.98 11.63
CA ILE A 34 -2.52 -8.98 12.78
C ILE A 34 -2.66 -10.43 13.24
N VAL A 35 -2.33 -10.71 14.50
CA VAL A 35 -2.45 -12.04 15.11
C VAL A 35 -3.48 -11.97 16.22
N SER A 36 -4.46 -12.85 16.18
CA SER A 36 -5.40 -13.08 17.28
C SER A 36 -5.08 -14.36 18.02
N LEU A 37 -5.27 -14.33 19.34
CA LEU A 37 -5.15 -15.49 20.21
C LEU A 37 -6.54 -16.01 20.57
N GLY A 38 -6.66 -17.32 20.70
CA GLY A 38 -7.90 -17.99 21.03
C GLY A 38 -7.74 -19.51 21.04
N ASN A 39 -8.73 -20.19 21.58
CA ASN A 39 -8.80 -21.64 21.62
C ASN A 39 -9.65 -22.17 20.45
N PRO A 40 -9.13 -23.13 19.65
CA PRO A 40 -9.87 -23.69 18.52
C PRO A 40 -10.97 -24.66 18.99
N GLY A 41 -12.08 -24.67 18.26
CA GLY A 41 -13.19 -25.61 18.45
C GLY A 41 -14.47 -24.96 18.97
N LYS A 42 -15.62 -25.53 18.58
CA LYS A 42 -16.96 -24.96 18.83
C LYS A 42 -17.25 -24.68 20.31
N LYS A 43 -16.66 -25.46 21.22
CA LYS A 43 -16.84 -25.31 22.68
C LYS A 43 -16.26 -24.03 23.28
N PHE A 44 -15.34 -23.35 22.58
CA PHE A 44 -14.71 -22.11 23.04
C PHE A 44 -15.33 -20.86 22.40
N ASN A 45 -16.33 -21.03 21.55
CA ASN A 45 -16.99 -19.91 20.89
C ASN A 45 -17.67 -18.99 21.90
N GLY A 46 -17.51 -17.68 21.74
CA GLY A 46 -18.06 -16.68 22.66
C GLY A 46 -17.38 -16.60 24.03
N THR A 47 -16.29 -17.33 24.27
CA THR A 47 -15.52 -17.18 25.51
C THR A 47 -14.68 -15.90 25.50
N ARG A 48 -14.46 -15.29 26.67
CA ARG A 48 -13.61 -14.08 26.80
C ARG A 48 -12.19 -14.28 26.24
N HIS A 49 -11.68 -15.52 26.28
CA HIS A 49 -10.37 -15.87 25.73
C HIS A 49 -10.32 -15.89 24.19
N ASN A 50 -11.49 -16.00 23.55
CA ASN A 50 -11.63 -15.98 22.08
C ASN A 50 -12.05 -14.60 21.55
N VAL A 51 -12.01 -13.55 22.37
CA VAL A 51 -12.31 -12.18 21.90
C VAL A 51 -11.41 -11.76 20.73
N GLY A 52 -10.16 -12.24 20.70
CA GLY A 52 -9.25 -12.02 19.58
C GLY A 52 -9.75 -12.63 18.27
N PHE A 53 -10.29 -13.86 18.32
CA PHE A 53 -10.88 -14.50 17.13
C PHE A 53 -12.09 -13.70 16.64
N MET A 54 -12.97 -13.29 17.56
CA MET A 54 -14.14 -12.46 17.21
C MET A 54 -13.73 -11.11 16.60
N MET A 55 -12.66 -10.48 17.09
CA MET A 55 -12.15 -9.23 16.53
C MET A 55 -11.66 -9.41 15.09
N VAL A 56 -10.88 -10.46 14.83
CA VAL A 56 -10.36 -10.73 13.47
C VAL A 56 -11.48 -11.13 12.52
N ASP A 57 -12.45 -11.93 12.98
CA ASP A 57 -13.63 -12.29 12.18
C ASP A 57 -14.44 -11.06 11.81
N ALA A 58 -14.69 -10.14 12.76
CA ALA A 58 -15.42 -8.90 12.51
C ALA A 58 -14.68 -7.96 11.54
N ILE A 59 -13.34 -7.85 11.65
CA ILE A 59 -12.53 -7.09 10.70
C ILE A 59 -12.59 -7.74 9.32
N ALA A 60 -12.46 -9.06 9.24
CA ALA A 60 -12.48 -9.78 7.98
C ALA A 60 -13.84 -9.66 7.28
N GLU A 61 -14.94 -9.77 8.01
CA GLU A 61 -16.29 -9.57 7.49
C GLU A 61 -16.51 -8.13 6.99
N ALA A 62 -16.13 -7.13 7.80
CA ALA A 62 -16.29 -5.72 7.44
C ALA A 62 -15.49 -5.32 6.19
N GLU A 63 -14.31 -5.92 5.98
CA GLU A 63 -13.46 -5.65 4.82
C GLU A 63 -13.66 -6.62 3.65
N GLY A 64 -14.57 -7.60 3.77
CA GLY A 64 -14.77 -8.63 2.74
C GLY A 64 -13.56 -9.55 2.54
N ILE A 65 -12.71 -9.71 3.56
CA ILE A 65 -11.53 -10.57 3.54
C ILE A 65 -11.94 -12.01 3.86
N SER A 66 -11.62 -12.94 2.97
CA SER A 66 -11.91 -14.36 3.19
C SER A 66 -10.75 -15.06 3.91
N ILE A 67 -11.00 -15.58 5.12
CA ILE A 67 -10.02 -16.32 5.94
C ILE A 67 -10.09 -17.83 5.63
N ASN A 68 -9.71 -18.21 4.41
CA ASN A 68 -9.84 -19.60 3.94
C ASN A 68 -8.50 -20.35 3.86
N THR A 69 -7.38 -19.65 4.04
CA THR A 69 -6.05 -20.28 3.91
C THR A 69 -5.64 -20.85 5.26
N VAL A 70 -5.36 -22.14 5.32
CA VAL A 70 -4.79 -22.76 6.52
C VAL A 70 -3.30 -22.99 6.29
N ASN A 71 -2.46 -22.33 7.09
CA ASN A 71 -1.02 -22.56 7.07
C ASN A 71 -0.47 -22.46 8.50
N PHE A 72 0.58 -23.24 8.82
CA PHE A 72 1.16 -23.28 10.16
C PHE A 72 0.15 -23.49 11.31
N LYS A 73 -0.93 -24.25 11.06
CA LYS A 73 -2.06 -24.47 11.99
C LYS A 73 -2.81 -23.19 12.38
N ALA A 74 -2.73 -22.14 11.57
CA ALA A 74 -3.49 -20.90 11.69
C ALA A 74 -4.38 -20.71 10.46
N GLN A 75 -5.53 -20.07 10.66
CA GLN A 75 -6.35 -19.57 9.55
C GLN A 75 -5.85 -18.17 9.17
N ILE A 76 -5.71 -17.93 7.87
CA ILE A 76 -5.08 -16.74 7.31
C ILE A 76 -6.03 -16.13 6.27
N GLY A 77 -6.27 -14.83 6.42
CA GLY A 77 -6.84 -13.97 5.40
C GLY A 77 -5.82 -12.89 5.02
N LYS A 78 -5.85 -12.44 3.77
CA LYS A 78 -5.03 -11.33 3.28
C LYS A 78 -5.93 -10.20 2.82
N GLY A 79 -5.55 -8.97 3.13
CA GLY A 79 -6.27 -7.78 2.67
C GLY A 79 -5.50 -6.50 2.99
N THR A 80 -6.06 -5.37 2.54
CA THR A 80 -5.52 -4.04 2.79
C THR A 80 -6.48 -3.26 3.68
N LYS A 81 -6.02 -2.83 4.85
CA LYS A 81 -6.78 -1.97 5.76
C LYS A 81 -5.91 -0.80 6.24
N PHE A 82 -6.45 0.41 6.19
CA PHE A 82 -5.82 1.59 6.76
C PHE A 82 -6.19 1.72 8.23
N PHE A 83 -5.18 1.87 9.09
CA PHE A 83 -5.33 2.21 10.49
C PHE A 83 -4.70 3.57 10.72
N VAL A 84 -5.38 4.42 11.49
CA VAL A 84 -4.82 5.68 12.00
C VAL A 84 -4.69 5.52 13.50
N VAL A 85 -3.47 5.71 14.01
CA VAL A 85 -3.18 5.67 15.44
C VAL A 85 -2.91 7.11 15.88
N CYS A 86 -3.63 7.57 16.89
CA CYS A 86 -3.56 8.93 17.40
C CYS A 86 -3.69 8.95 18.92
N GLU A 87 -3.36 10.08 19.55
CA GLU A 87 -3.52 10.28 20.98
C GLU A 87 -5.00 10.39 21.37
N PRO A 88 -5.40 9.92 22.56
CA PRO A 88 -6.77 10.10 23.06
C PRO A 88 -7.16 11.59 23.07
N GLY A 89 -8.27 11.94 22.42
CA GLY A 89 -8.73 13.33 22.29
C GLY A 89 -8.41 13.99 20.94
N THR A 90 -7.65 13.32 20.07
CA THR A 90 -7.42 13.81 18.71
C THR A 90 -8.73 13.84 17.90
N GLN A 91 -9.10 15.00 17.36
CA GLN A 91 -10.27 15.17 16.50
C GLN A 91 -9.89 15.08 15.01
N HIS A 92 -10.89 14.99 14.12
CA HIS A 92 -10.73 14.98 12.65
C HIS A 92 -10.09 13.74 12.00
N MET A 93 -9.83 12.67 12.76
CA MET A 93 -9.25 11.42 12.21
C MET A 93 -10.11 10.79 11.11
N GLU A 94 -11.44 10.93 11.18
CA GLU A 94 -12.35 10.47 10.12
C GLU A 94 -12.12 11.21 8.80
N ALA A 95 -11.90 12.53 8.86
CA ALA A 95 -11.62 13.34 7.68
C ALA A 95 -10.25 12.98 7.09
N LEU A 96 -9.22 12.81 7.93
CA LEU A 96 -7.92 12.35 7.49
C LEU A 96 -8.03 10.98 6.81
N LEU A 97 -8.71 10.02 7.45
CA LEU A 97 -8.89 8.68 6.90
C LEU A 97 -9.60 8.72 5.54
N LYS A 98 -10.63 9.57 5.38
CA LYS A 98 -11.30 9.79 4.10
C LYS A 98 -10.32 10.26 3.01
N VAL A 99 -9.46 11.23 3.32
CA VAL A 99 -8.42 11.70 2.38
C VAL A 99 -7.44 10.57 2.03
N VAL A 100 -7.02 9.75 3.00
CA VAL A 100 -6.16 8.58 2.73
C VAL A 100 -6.84 7.60 1.78
N TYR A 101 -8.13 7.32 1.98
CA TYR A 101 -8.90 6.46 1.09
C TYR A 101 -9.03 7.05 -0.32
N GLU A 102 -9.30 8.35 -0.47
CA GLU A 102 -9.34 9.03 -1.77
C GLU A 102 -8.00 8.87 -2.50
N LEU A 103 -6.88 9.18 -1.83
CA LEU A 103 -5.53 9.00 -2.38
C LEU A 103 -5.25 7.54 -2.79
N TYR A 104 -5.71 6.57 -2.00
CA TYR A 104 -5.57 5.16 -2.32
C TYR A 104 -6.34 4.79 -3.60
N THR A 105 -7.60 5.21 -3.70
CA THR A 105 -8.42 4.93 -4.91
C THR A 105 -7.84 5.60 -6.15
N ASP A 106 -7.33 6.83 -6.02
CA ASP A 106 -6.83 7.61 -7.15
C ASP A 106 -5.48 7.14 -7.67
N TYR A 107 -4.57 6.77 -6.77
CA TYR A 107 -3.20 6.46 -7.16
C TYR A 107 -2.91 4.97 -7.24
N VAL A 108 -3.58 4.16 -6.42
CA VAL A 108 -3.28 2.74 -6.28
C VAL A 108 -4.27 1.90 -7.06
N LEU A 109 -5.58 2.07 -6.85
CA LEU A 109 -6.59 1.26 -7.54
C LEU A 109 -6.71 1.55 -9.04
N LYS A 110 -6.40 2.78 -9.47
CA LYS A 110 -6.35 3.13 -10.91
C LYS A 110 -5.13 2.57 -11.64
N ASN A 111 -4.16 1.99 -10.93
CA ASN A 111 -2.98 1.43 -11.56
C ASN A 111 -3.30 0.03 -12.14
N PRO A 112 -3.23 -0.17 -13.47
CA PRO A 112 -3.57 -1.45 -14.09
C PRO A 112 -2.62 -2.60 -13.72
N PHE A 113 -1.45 -2.28 -13.15
CA PHE A 113 -0.49 -3.26 -12.65
C PHE A 113 -0.55 -3.42 -11.13
N TYR A 114 -1.64 -2.98 -10.48
CA TYR A 114 -1.85 -3.19 -9.05
C TYR A 114 -2.83 -4.33 -8.81
N GLU A 115 -2.46 -5.23 -7.90
CA GLU A 115 -3.33 -6.25 -7.34
C GLU A 115 -3.45 -5.98 -5.84
N MET A 116 -4.60 -6.28 -5.25
CA MET A 116 -4.85 -6.04 -3.82
C MET A 116 -3.85 -6.76 -2.90
N GLU A 117 -3.24 -7.85 -3.37
CA GLU A 117 -2.20 -8.59 -2.65
C GLU A 117 -0.80 -7.97 -2.76
N MET A 118 -0.60 -7.00 -3.66
CA MET A 118 0.69 -6.34 -3.83
C MET A 118 0.89 -5.19 -2.83
N PRO A 119 2.12 -5.01 -2.31
CA PRO A 119 2.45 -3.85 -1.52
C PRO A 119 2.19 -2.54 -2.29
N ILE A 120 1.62 -1.55 -1.62
CA ILE A 120 1.44 -0.20 -2.18
C ILE A 120 2.82 0.41 -2.43
N ARG A 121 3.20 0.52 -3.70
CA ARG A 121 4.51 1.04 -4.16
C ARG A 121 4.32 2.16 -5.17
N PHE A 122 3.68 3.25 -4.74
CA PHE A 122 3.45 4.39 -5.61
C PHE A 122 3.98 5.68 -4.99
N LYS A 123 5.03 6.24 -5.58
CA LYS A 123 5.75 7.40 -5.02
C LYS A 123 4.84 8.63 -4.85
N LEU A 124 3.91 8.83 -5.79
CA LEU A 124 2.99 9.96 -5.72
C LEU A 124 1.95 9.79 -4.61
N PHE A 125 1.51 8.54 -4.34
CA PHE A 125 0.68 8.23 -3.17
C PHE A 125 1.44 8.57 -1.88
N ASP A 126 2.70 8.13 -1.75
CA ASP A 126 3.53 8.40 -0.57
C ASP A 126 3.71 9.90 -0.31
N ILE A 127 3.99 10.68 -1.36
CA ILE A 127 4.16 12.15 -1.26
C ILE A 127 2.87 12.80 -0.78
N ASN A 128 1.74 12.51 -1.43
CA ASN A 128 0.46 13.14 -1.09
C ASN A 128 -0.06 12.68 0.28
N LEU A 129 0.16 11.41 0.66
CA LEU A 129 -0.16 10.91 1.99
C LEU A 129 0.63 11.66 3.07
N THR A 130 1.93 11.86 2.85
CA THR A 130 2.77 12.61 3.79
C THR A 130 2.30 14.05 3.93
N GLN A 131 1.95 14.70 2.82
CA GLN A 131 1.41 16.06 2.84
C GLN A 131 0.05 16.15 3.56
N ALA A 132 -0.83 15.18 3.36
CA ALA A 132 -2.13 15.13 4.03
C ALA A 132 -1.97 15.02 5.55
N VAL A 133 -1.10 14.11 6.01
CA VAL A 133 -0.79 13.94 7.44
C VAL A 133 -0.16 15.21 8.02
N GLN A 134 0.80 15.83 7.33
CA GLN A 134 1.43 17.07 7.80
C GLN A 134 0.44 18.22 7.91
N LYS A 135 -0.45 18.41 6.94
CA LYS A 135 -1.50 19.45 7.00
C LYS A 135 -2.41 19.25 8.21
N ASP A 136 -2.81 18.02 8.48
CA ASP A 136 -3.68 17.69 9.61
C ASP A 136 -2.95 17.90 10.96
N CYS A 137 -1.68 17.48 11.07
CA CYS A 137 -0.85 17.77 12.24
C CYS A 137 -0.66 19.28 12.49
N VAL A 138 -0.46 20.08 11.44
CA VAL A 138 -0.34 21.54 11.56
C VAL A 138 -1.66 22.18 12.00
N ALA A 139 -2.79 21.68 11.52
CA ALA A 139 -4.12 22.14 11.94
C ALA A 139 -4.40 21.83 13.43
N LEU A 140 -3.79 20.79 13.99
CA LEU A 140 -3.88 20.42 15.40
C LEU A 140 -2.95 21.25 16.32
N LEU A 141 -1.73 21.56 15.86
CA LEU A 141 -0.74 22.33 16.63
C LEU A 141 -1.00 23.85 16.65
N GLY A 142 -1.85 24.36 15.75
CA GLY A 142 -2.21 25.77 15.66
C GLY A 142 -3.37 26.23 16.56
N ARG A 143 -3.80 25.40 17.51
CA ARG A 143 -4.87 25.71 18.48
C ARG A 143 -4.33 25.79 19.89
#